data_AF-A0A8C3A4D5-F1
#
_entry.id   AF-A0A8C3A4D5-F1
#
_cell.length_a   1.000
_cell.length_b   1.000
_cell.length_c   1.000
_cell.angle_alpha   90.00
_cell.angle_beta   90.00
_cell.angle_gamma   90.00
#
_symmetry.space_group_name_H-M   'P 1'
#
loop_
_entity.id
_entity.type
_entity.pdbx_description
1 polymer ?
#
loop_
_entity_poly.entity_id
_entity_poly.type
_entity_poly.pdbx_seq_one_letter_code
_entity_poly.pdbx_strand_id
1 'polypeptide(L)'
;MPAQPHVREPEEEMEAEGESQLPEANGEVAQLRGDERGEEAMEDSAEERDSDLDDSEDEEESSEMDDEDCERRRGECLDEMLDLEKQFQELKEKLFRERQNQVKVKLDEVLTGKAGEYREPLVSLQESMQIQTQVAGVYRELCLQVIQHKYECEQQGAKQHLESERTLLVDAMKTELLEKMRRLEEDRQSTDLTSEWSDEMRGKKCKRKNLLGGSERRKKVALVSGPFIVYMLRDIDILEDWTAIKKAKAALPPSKKRVEKR
;
A
#
# COMPACT_ATOMS: atom_id res chain seq x y z
N MET A 1 -32.29 10.19 25.72
CA MET A 1 -32.17 10.91 24.43
C MET A 1 -30.93 10.36 23.74
N PRO A 2 -31.04 9.95 22.46
CA PRO A 2 -30.05 9.12 21.79
C PRO A 2 -28.79 9.91 21.40
N ALA A 3 -27.63 9.37 21.76
CA ALA A 3 -26.34 9.78 21.23
C ALA A 3 -26.28 9.44 19.74
N GLN A 4 -25.92 10.44 18.93
CA GLN A 4 -25.70 10.30 17.50
C GLN A 4 -24.41 9.52 17.19
N PRO A 5 -24.32 8.92 15.99
CA PRO A 5 -23.34 7.89 15.65
C PRO A 5 -21.94 8.44 15.37
N HIS A 6 -20.96 7.57 15.56
CA HIS A 6 -19.57 7.73 15.12
C HIS A 6 -19.50 8.16 13.66
N VAL A 7 -18.81 9.28 13.41
CA VAL A 7 -18.31 9.63 12.09
C VAL A 7 -17.28 8.57 11.70
N ARG A 8 -17.64 7.72 10.74
CA ARG A 8 -16.68 6.94 9.96
C ARG A 8 -15.91 7.94 9.10
N GLU A 9 -14.66 8.20 9.48
CA GLU A 9 -13.69 8.74 8.53
C GLU A 9 -13.29 7.63 7.54
N PRO A 10 -13.00 8.01 6.29
CA PRO A 10 -12.95 7.10 5.17
C PRO A 10 -11.82 6.10 5.34
N GLU A 11 -12.14 4.86 5.01
CA GLU A 11 -11.17 3.84 4.65
C GLU A 11 -10.21 4.48 3.64
N GLU A 12 -8.94 4.65 4.01
CA GLU A 12 -7.89 4.84 3.02
C GLU A 12 -7.90 3.57 2.17
N GLU A 13 -8.52 3.70 0.99
CA GLU A 13 -8.46 2.73 -0.09
C GLU A 13 -6.98 2.44 -0.35
N MET A 14 -6.58 1.22 0.00
CA MET A 14 -5.31 0.65 -0.35
C MET A 14 -5.25 0.64 -1.88
N GLU A 15 -4.52 1.58 -2.49
CA GLU A 15 -4.15 1.53 -3.89
C GLU A 15 -3.35 0.25 -4.12
N ALA A 16 -4.06 -0.82 -4.49
CA ALA A 16 -3.49 -1.96 -5.16
C ALA A 16 -3.41 -1.65 -6.66
N GLU A 17 -2.65 -0.61 -7.03
CA GLU A 17 -2.13 -0.52 -8.39
C GLU A 17 -0.94 -1.48 -8.49
N GLY A 18 -1.11 -2.46 -9.37
CA GLY A 18 -0.14 -3.50 -9.58
C GLY A 18 1.11 -2.96 -10.25
N GLU A 19 2.22 -3.07 -9.54
CA GLU A 19 3.52 -3.34 -10.15
C GLU A 19 4.21 -4.44 -9.34
N SER A 20 3.75 -5.68 -9.55
CA SER A 20 4.60 -6.85 -9.29
C SER A 20 5.67 -6.90 -10.37
N GLN A 21 6.64 -5.98 -10.30
CA GLN A 21 7.92 -6.17 -10.98
C GLN A 21 8.67 -7.26 -10.23
N LEU A 22 8.34 -8.49 -10.61
CA LEU A 22 9.20 -9.65 -10.43
C LEU A 22 10.60 -9.25 -10.90
N PRO A 23 11.68 -9.44 -10.12
CA PRO A 23 12.99 -9.50 -10.74
C PRO A 23 12.99 -10.74 -11.63
N GLU A 24 12.90 -10.50 -12.94
CA GLU A 24 13.16 -11.52 -13.95
C GLU A 24 14.48 -12.20 -13.62
N ALA A 25 14.42 -13.53 -13.57
CA ALA A 25 15.58 -14.38 -13.43
C ALA A 25 16.49 -14.20 -14.67
N ASN A 26 17.41 -13.24 -14.62
CA ASN A 26 18.54 -13.17 -15.54
C ASN A 26 19.70 -14.01 -14.98
N GLY A 27 19.54 -15.33 -15.12
CA GLY A 27 20.69 -16.19 -15.31
C GLY A 27 21.12 -16.04 -16.77
N GLU A 28 22.15 -15.23 -17.03
CA GLU A 28 22.82 -15.19 -18.32
C GLU A 28 23.47 -16.56 -18.58
N VAL A 29 22.72 -17.43 -19.25
CA VAL A 29 23.26 -18.65 -19.85
C VAL A 29 24.06 -18.23 -21.07
N ALA A 30 25.39 -18.17 -20.90
CA ALA A 30 26.33 -18.13 -22.01
C ALA A 30 26.17 -19.43 -22.84
N GLN A 31 25.35 -19.39 -23.89
CA GLN A 31 25.33 -20.38 -24.94
C GLN A 31 26.19 -19.91 -26.11
N LEU A 32 27.42 -20.41 -26.09
CA LEU A 32 28.31 -20.49 -27.24
C LEU A 32 27.76 -21.53 -28.24
N ARG A 33 27.46 -21.08 -29.46
CA ARG A 33 27.52 -21.80 -30.76
C ARG A 33 27.11 -20.79 -31.83
N GLY A 34 28.05 -20.21 -32.59
CA GLY A 34 28.63 -20.81 -33.80
C GLY A 34 27.61 -20.69 -34.93
N ASP A 35 27.84 -20.11 -36.09
CA ASP A 35 29.04 -19.84 -36.89
C ASP A 35 28.58 -18.82 -37.97
N GLU A 36 29.52 -18.12 -38.61
CA GLU A 36 29.44 -17.41 -39.91
C GLU A 36 30.09 -16.00 -39.90
N ARG A 37 31.37 -16.03 -40.32
CA ARG A 37 31.82 -15.39 -41.58
C ARG A 37 31.84 -13.85 -41.65
N GLY A 38 33.08 -13.34 -41.69
CA GLY A 38 33.46 -12.02 -42.24
C GLY A 38 33.43 -10.92 -41.19
N GLU A 39 34.43 -10.07 -41.01
CA GLU A 39 35.58 -9.71 -41.82
C GLU A 39 36.64 -9.24 -40.82
N GLU A 40 37.79 -9.91 -40.75
CA GLU A 40 38.94 -9.37 -40.04
C GLU A 40 39.72 -8.52 -41.04
N ALA A 41 39.68 -7.21 -40.84
CA ALA A 41 40.49 -6.24 -41.54
C ALA A 41 41.97 -6.46 -41.17
N MET A 42 42.60 -7.39 -41.88
CA MET A 42 44.03 -7.54 -41.95
C MET A 42 44.53 -6.60 -43.04
N GLU A 43 45.22 -5.55 -42.62
CA GLU A 43 45.84 -4.54 -43.46
C GLU A 43 46.97 -5.22 -44.25
N ASP A 44 46.66 -5.67 -45.46
CA ASP A 44 47.61 -6.24 -46.41
C ASP A 44 48.45 -5.10 -47.00
N SER A 45 49.73 -5.07 -46.63
CA SER A 45 50.72 -4.15 -47.17
C SER A 45 50.80 -4.32 -48.68
N ALA A 46 50.48 -3.25 -49.41
CA ALA A 46 50.57 -3.17 -50.86
C ALA A 46 51.94 -3.65 -51.38
N GLU A 47 51.91 -4.77 -52.08
CA GLU A 47 52.97 -5.29 -52.93
C GLU A 47 53.24 -4.31 -54.09
N GLU A 48 54.26 -3.47 -53.94
CA GLU A 48 54.93 -2.78 -55.04
C GLU A 48 56.40 -3.18 -54.97
N ARG A 49 56.73 -4.32 -55.60
CA ARG A 49 58.12 -4.67 -55.88
C ARG A 49 58.25 -5.01 -57.36
N ASP A 50 58.58 -3.96 -58.09
CA ASP A 50 59.15 -3.98 -59.43
C ASP A 50 60.31 -4.99 -59.46
N SER A 51 60.17 -6.00 -60.32
CA SER A 51 61.16 -7.04 -60.50
C SER A 51 61.96 -6.71 -61.76
N ASP A 52 62.81 -5.70 -61.67
CA ASP A 52 63.89 -5.49 -62.63
C ASP A 52 64.88 -6.65 -62.47
N LEU A 53 64.86 -7.55 -63.45
CA LEU A 53 65.94 -8.49 -63.70
C LEU A 53 67.16 -7.70 -64.18
N ASP A 54 68.03 -7.32 -63.25
CA ASP A 54 69.39 -6.93 -63.58
C ASP A 54 70.29 -8.17 -63.50
N ASP A 55 70.59 -8.69 -64.69
CA ASP A 55 71.56 -9.71 -65.00
C ASP A 55 72.96 -9.10 -64.78
N SER A 56 73.53 -9.35 -63.60
CA SER A 56 74.95 -9.12 -63.32
C SER A 56 75.56 -10.42 -62.83
N GLU A 57 76.03 -11.20 -63.80
CA GLU A 57 77.13 -12.15 -63.64
C GLU A 57 78.30 -11.40 -63.02
N ASP A 58 78.70 -11.74 -61.79
CA ASP A 58 80.06 -11.52 -61.32
C ASP A 58 80.39 -12.43 -60.12
N GLU A 59 81.42 -13.23 -60.38
CA GLU A 59 82.45 -13.67 -59.44
C GLU A 59 82.08 -14.72 -58.38
N GLU A 60 82.21 -15.98 -58.78
CA GLU A 60 83.24 -16.90 -58.26
C GLU A 60 84.05 -16.36 -57.05
N GLU A 61 83.43 -16.35 -55.88
CA GLU A 61 84.16 -16.61 -54.65
C GLU A 61 83.22 -17.18 -53.57
N SER A 62 83.64 -18.32 -53.04
CA SER A 62 83.53 -18.68 -51.62
C SER A 62 82.55 -19.80 -51.25
N SER A 63 83.18 -20.96 -51.08
CA SER A 63 82.75 -22.21 -50.43
C SER A 63 81.77 -23.08 -51.22
N GLU A 64 82.35 -24.09 -51.86
CA GLU A 64 81.82 -25.45 -51.88
C GLU A 64 81.50 -25.85 -50.42
N MET A 65 80.35 -25.41 -49.91
CA MET A 65 79.80 -25.97 -48.69
C MET A 65 79.55 -27.44 -48.99
N ASP A 66 80.18 -28.29 -48.20
CA ASP A 66 79.95 -29.71 -48.18
C ASP A 66 78.44 -29.98 -48.20
N ASP A 67 77.92 -30.57 -49.28
CA ASP A 67 76.50 -30.90 -49.44
C ASP A 67 75.99 -31.72 -48.23
N GLU A 68 76.89 -32.50 -47.61
CA GLU A 68 76.61 -33.24 -46.38
C GLU A 68 76.32 -32.32 -45.18
N ASP A 69 76.91 -31.12 -45.12
CA ASP A 69 76.67 -30.11 -44.08
C ASP A 69 75.33 -29.38 -44.30
N CYS A 70 74.94 -29.16 -45.56
CA CYS A 70 73.61 -28.68 -45.92
C CYS A 70 72.50 -29.70 -45.57
N GLU A 71 72.72 -30.99 -45.89
CA GLU A 71 71.80 -32.06 -45.51
C GLU A 71 71.70 -32.25 -43.98
N ARG A 72 72.82 -32.11 -43.27
CA ARG A 72 72.88 -32.16 -41.81
C ARG A 72 72.06 -31.06 -41.15
N ARG A 73 72.23 -29.80 -41.58
CA ARG A 73 71.44 -28.66 -41.11
C ARG A 73 69.94 -28.82 -41.39
N ARG A 74 69.60 -29.38 -42.56
CA ARG A 74 68.21 -29.68 -42.91
C ARG A 74 67.61 -30.76 -42.00
N GLY A 75 68.38 -31.79 -41.66
CA GLY A 75 68.00 -32.82 -40.69
C GLY A 75 67.77 -32.24 -39.30
N GLU A 76 68.70 -31.43 -38.80
CA GLU A 76 68.57 -30.75 -37.50
C GLU A 76 67.31 -29.86 -37.43
N CYS A 77 67.03 -29.10 -38.48
CA CYS A 77 65.81 -28.28 -38.56
C CYS A 77 64.53 -29.13 -38.54
N LEU A 78 64.52 -30.28 -39.22
CA LEU A 78 63.38 -31.20 -39.18
C LEU A 78 63.21 -31.83 -37.79
N ASP A 79 64.31 -32.20 -37.13
CA ASP A 79 64.28 -32.74 -35.76
C ASP A 79 63.76 -31.71 -34.76
N GLU A 80 64.19 -30.45 -34.84
CA GLU A 80 63.64 -29.36 -34.03
C GLU A 80 62.14 -29.14 -34.27
N MET A 81 61.69 -29.21 -35.53
CA MET A 81 60.26 -29.14 -35.87
C MET A 81 59.48 -30.32 -35.29
N LEU A 82 60.03 -31.53 -35.33
CA LEU A 82 59.41 -32.72 -34.75
C LEU A 82 59.31 -32.61 -33.23
N ASP A 83 60.34 -32.08 -32.56
CA ASP A 83 60.32 -31.83 -31.13
C ASP A 83 59.28 -30.77 -30.74
N LEU A 84 59.16 -29.70 -31.53
CA LEU A 84 58.14 -28.66 -31.33
C LEU A 84 56.71 -29.20 -31.53
N GLU A 85 56.48 -29.99 -32.57
CA GLU A 85 55.18 -30.63 -32.81
C GLU A 85 54.80 -31.56 -31.64
N LYS A 86 55.76 -32.32 -31.12
CA LYS A 86 55.56 -33.18 -29.96
C LYS A 86 55.21 -32.37 -28.71
N GLN A 87 55.93 -31.28 -28.44
CA GLN A 87 55.63 -30.38 -27.32
C GLN A 87 54.23 -29.76 -27.45
N PHE A 88 53.85 -29.36 -28.67
CA PHE A 88 52.53 -28.81 -28.96
C PHE A 88 51.43 -29.84 -28.69
N GLN A 89 51.60 -31.08 -29.13
CA GLN A 89 50.66 -32.16 -28.88
C GLN A 89 50.54 -32.48 -27.38
N GLU A 90 51.65 -32.50 -26.64
CA GLU A 90 51.62 -32.68 -25.18
C GLU A 90 50.89 -31.54 -24.46
N LEU A 91 51.13 -30.29 -24.87
CA LEU A 91 50.46 -29.11 -24.32
C LEU A 91 48.96 -29.14 -24.60
N LYS A 92 48.57 -29.50 -25.83
CA LYS A 92 47.18 -29.68 -26.23
C LYS A 92 46.47 -30.72 -25.36
N GLU A 93 47.09 -31.88 -25.15
CA GLU A 93 46.55 -32.92 -24.28
C GLU A 93 46.47 -32.52 -22.81
N LYS A 94 47.44 -31.75 -22.31
CA LYS A 94 47.42 -31.20 -20.95
C LYS A 94 46.22 -30.25 -20.80
N LEU A 95 46.03 -29.33 -21.74
CA LEU A 95 44.92 -28.37 -21.74
C LEU A 95 43.56 -29.07 -21.78
N PHE A 96 43.40 -30.09 -22.66
CA PHE A 96 42.15 -30.87 -22.72
C PHE A 96 41.86 -31.62 -21.42
N ARG A 97 42.88 -32.25 -20.81
CA ARG A 97 42.72 -32.94 -19.53
C ARG A 97 42.37 -31.96 -18.42
N GLU A 98 43.03 -30.81 -18.35
CA GLU A 98 42.73 -29.78 -17.38
C GLU A 98 41.29 -29.28 -17.52
N ARG A 99 40.85 -28.96 -18.74
CA ARG A 99 39.48 -28.52 -18.99
C ARG A 99 38.46 -29.58 -18.62
N GLN A 100 38.72 -30.84 -18.96
CA GLN A 100 37.85 -31.95 -18.58
C GLN A 100 37.78 -32.08 -17.05
N ASN A 101 38.89 -31.93 -16.35
CA ASN A 101 38.93 -32.02 -14.89
C ASN A 101 38.19 -30.85 -14.22
N GLN A 102 38.31 -29.62 -14.73
CA GLN A 102 37.52 -28.48 -14.24
C GLN A 102 36.02 -28.76 -14.31
N VAL A 103 35.55 -29.32 -15.43
CA VAL A 103 34.13 -29.69 -15.60
C VAL A 103 33.73 -30.82 -14.65
N LYS A 104 34.56 -31.85 -14.51
CA LYS A 104 34.30 -32.97 -13.57
C LYS A 104 34.18 -32.48 -12.14
N VAL A 105 35.08 -31.62 -11.68
CA VAL A 105 35.04 -31.04 -10.32
C VAL A 105 33.75 -30.25 -10.10
N LYS A 106 33.37 -29.37 -11.02
CA LYS A 106 32.11 -28.62 -10.93
C LYS A 106 30.88 -29.54 -10.94
N LEU A 107 30.90 -30.59 -11.76
CA LEU A 107 29.83 -31.59 -11.78
C LEU A 107 29.72 -32.33 -10.45
N ASP A 108 30.85 -32.74 -9.87
CA ASP A 108 30.89 -33.41 -8.57
C ASP A 108 30.43 -32.48 -7.43
N GLU A 109 30.78 -31.20 -7.47
CA GLU A 109 30.28 -30.19 -6.53
C GLU A 109 28.76 -30.04 -6.59
N VAL A 110 28.19 -30.04 -7.80
CA VAL A 110 26.72 -30.01 -7.99
C VAL A 110 26.07 -31.30 -7.49
N LEU A 111 26.60 -32.46 -7.88
CA LEU A 111 26.06 -33.77 -7.46
C LEU A 111 26.13 -33.98 -5.94
N THR A 112 27.18 -33.48 -5.30
CA THR A 112 27.34 -33.54 -3.84
C THR A 112 26.63 -32.41 -3.10
N GLY A 113 25.96 -31.49 -3.82
CA GLY A 113 25.24 -30.36 -3.23
C GLY A 113 26.14 -29.32 -2.55
N LYS A 114 27.43 -29.27 -2.93
CA LYS A 114 28.43 -28.35 -2.40
C LYS A 114 28.65 -27.13 -3.30
N ALA A 115 28.07 -27.12 -4.50
CA ALA A 115 28.16 -25.99 -5.42
C ALA A 115 27.61 -24.71 -4.77
N GLY A 116 28.52 -23.79 -4.44
CA GLY A 116 28.22 -22.52 -3.75
C GLY A 116 27.24 -21.65 -4.54
N GLU A 117 27.39 -21.63 -5.87
CA GLU A 117 26.57 -20.86 -6.82
C GLU A 117 25.05 -21.10 -6.65
N TYR A 118 24.65 -22.31 -6.23
CA TYR A 118 23.24 -22.64 -5.97
C TYR A 118 22.90 -22.63 -4.48
N ARG A 119 23.87 -22.99 -3.62
CA ARG A 119 23.65 -23.10 -2.19
C ARG A 119 23.47 -21.76 -1.51
N GLU A 120 24.24 -20.74 -1.89
CA GLU A 120 24.14 -19.41 -1.30
C GLU A 120 22.76 -18.78 -1.53
N PRO A 121 22.24 -18.72 -2.78
CA PRO A 121 20.87 -18.25 -3.01
C PRO A 121 19.80 -19.07 -2.27
N LEU A 122 20.01 -20.39 -2.14
CA LEU A 122 19.08 -21.25 -1.42
C LEU A 122 19.02 -20.90 0.08
N VAL A 123 20.16 -20.65 0.71
CA VAL A 123 20.22 -20.23 2.12
C VAL A 123 19.54 -18.87 2.29
N SER A 124 19.85 -17.89 1.44
CA SER A 124 19.22 -16.57 1.49
C SER A 124 17.70 -16.62 1.32
N LEU A 125 17.21 -17.51 0.44
CA LEU A 125 15.77 -17.72 0.25
C LEU A 125 15.13 -18.38 1.48
N GLN A 126 15.80 -19.36 2.07
CA GLN A 126 15.33 -20.00 3.31
C GLN A 126 15.26 -19.00 4.47
N GLU A 127 16.26 -18.13 4.62
CA GLU A 127 16.26 -17.04 5.61
C GLU A 127 15.09 -16.08 5.36
N SER A 128 14.88 -15.67 4.11
CA SER A 128 13.76 -14.80 3.74
C SER A 128 12.40 -15.41 4.08
N MET A 129 12.21 -16.71 3.78
CA MET A 129 11.01 -17.45 4.14
C MET A 129 10.80 -17.51 5.66
N GLN A 130 11.87 -17.75 6.43
CA GLN A 130 11.79 -17.77 7.89
C GLN A 130 11.38 -16.41 8.45
N ILE A 131 11.99 -15.32 7.96
CA ILE A 131 11.64 -13.95 8.38
C ILE A 131 10.18 -13.66 8.05
N GLN A 132 9.72 -13.94 6.82
CA GLN A 132 8.32 -13.73 6.43
C GLN A 132 7.35 -14.51 7.31
N THR A 133 7.69 -15.75 7.65
CA THR A 133 6.87 -16.60 8.53
C THR A 133 6.80 -16.01 9.95
N GLN A 134 7.92 -15.54 10.48
CA GLN A 134 7.97 -14.90 11.81
C GLN A 134 7.16 -13.60 11.83
N VAL A 135 7.33 -12.74 10.83
CA VAL A 135 6.58 -11.48 10.70
C VAL A 135 5.08 -11.75 10.58
N ALA A 136 4.66 -12.73 9.77
CA ALA A 136 3.26 -13.13 9.67
C ALA A 136 2.71 -13.64 11.01
N GLY A 137 3.52 -14.36 11.80
CA GLY A 137 3.20 -14.78 13.16
C GLY A 137 2.92 -13.60 14.09
N VAL A 138 3.85 -12.64 14.16
CA VAL A 138 3.70 -11.42 14.98
C VAL A 138 2.49 -10.60 14.52
N TYR A 139 2.30 -10.44 13.21
CA TYR A 139 1.17 -9.71 12.66
C TYR A 139 -0.17 -10.33 13.10
N ARG A 140 -0.29 -11.67 13.01
CA ARG A 140 -1.47 -12.39 13.47
C ARG A 140 -1.74 -12.14 14.97
N GLU A 141 -0.71 -12.17 15.80
CA GLU A 141 -0.84 -11.91 17.24
C GLU A 141 -1.33 -10.49 17.52
N LEU A 142 -0.77 -9.49 16.83
CA LEU A 142 -1.21 -8.10 16.94
C LEU A 142 -2.68 -7.92 16.49
N CYS A 143 -3.08 -8.56 15.38
CA CYS A 143 -4.47 -8.53 14.95
C CYS A 143 -5.42 -9.10 16.00
N LEU A 144 -5.04 -10.23 16.63
CA LEU A 144 -5.83 -10.82 17.71
C LEU A 144 -5.93 -9.89 18.92
N GLN A 145 -4.84 -9.26 19.32
CA GLN A 145 -4.83 -8.28 20.42
C GLN A 145 -5.73 -7.08 20.12
N VAL A 146 -5.69 -6.55 18.89
CA VAL A 146 -6.57 -5.45 18.47
C VAL A 146 -8.04 -5.85 18.57
N ILE A 147 -8.40 -7.06 18.11
CA ILE A 147 -9.77 -7.56 18.21
C ILE A 147 -10.18 -7.69 19.69
N GLN A 148 -9.30 -8.24 20.53
CA GLN A 148 -9.56 -8.39 21.95
C GLN A 148 -9.77 -7.04 22.64
N HIS A 149 -8.90 -6.05 22.40
CA HIS A 149 -9.05 -4.71 22.96
C HIS A 149 -10.35 -4.05 22.51
N LYS A 150 -10.71 -4.15 21.22
CA LYS A 150 -12.00 -3.63 20.71
C LYS A 150 -13.18 -4.27 21.44
N TYR A 151 -13.15 -5.59 21.62
CA TYR A 151 -14.19 -6.32 22.33
C TYR A 151 -14.29 -5.89 23.80
N GLU A 152 -13.16 -5.75 24.49
CA GLU A 152 -13.12 -5.34 25.89
C GLU A 152 -13.61 -3.90 26.08
N CYS A 153 -13.18 -2.98 25.22
CA CYS A 153 -13.64 -1.60 25.21
C CYS A 153 -15.16 -1.50 24.97
N GLU A 154 -15.69 -2.23 23.99
CA GLU A 154 -17.14 -2.25 23.72
C GLU A 154 -17.92 -2.80 24.91
N GLN A 155 -17.44 -3.90 25.51
CA GLN A 155 -18.09 -4.48 26.68
C GLN A 155 -18.09 -3.51 27.87
N GLN A 156 -16.98 -2.80 28.09
CA GLN A 156 -16.88 -1.79 29.14
C GLN A 156 -17.80 -0.60 28.86
N GLY A 157 -17.80 -0.09 27.63
CA GLY A 157 -18.67 1.01 27.19
C GLY A 157 -20.15 0.69 27.39
N ALA A 158 -20.58 -0.51 27.00
CA ALA A 158 -21.96 -0.96 27.18
C ALA A 158 -22.36 -1.04 28.66
N LYS A 159 -21.48 -1.55 29.53
CA LYS A 159 -21.71 -1.62 30.99
C LYS A 159 -21.87 -0.22 31.59
N GLN A 160 -20.92 0.67 31.30
CA GLN A 160 -20.94 2.05 31.82
C GLN A 160 -22.14 2.85 31.30
N HIS A 161 -22.51 2.67 30.04
CA HIS A 161 -23.69 3.29 29.45
C HIS A 161 -24.97 2.84 30.18
N LEU A 162 -25.12 1.53 30.43
CA LEU A 162 -26.26 1.00 31.17
C LEU A 162 -26.34 1.55 32.60
N GLU A 163 -25.21 1.58 33.32
CA GLU A 163 -25.13 2.11 34.69
C GLU A 163 -25.48 3.60 34.74
N SER A 164 -25.02 4.37 33.74
CA SER A 164 -25.31 5.80 33.62
C SER A 164 -26.79 6.06 33.33
N GLU A 165 -27.37 5.36 32.35
CA GLU A 165 -28.80 5.47 32.02
C GLU A 165 -29.68 5.06 33.21
N ARG A 166 -29.32 4.00 33.93
CA ARG A 166 -30.02 3.59 35.14
C ARG A 166 -30.01 4.68 36.21
N THR A 167 -28.85 5.30 36.44
CA THR A 167 -28.70 6.37 37.44
C THR A 167 -29.51 7.60 37.03
N LEU A 168 -29.39 8.01 35.77
CA LEU A 168 -30.12 9.14 35.21
C LEU A 168 -31.64 8.95 35.29
N LEU A 169 -32.15 7.75 34.99
CA LEU A 169 -33.56 7.42 35.10
C LEU A 169 -34.06 7.50 36.54
N VAL A 170 -33.29 6.95 37.49
CA VAL A 170 -33.65 7.01 38.91
C VAL A 170 -33.73 8.45 39.38
N ASP A 171 -32.78 9.30 39.00
CA ASP A 171 -32.78 10.70 39.41
C ASP A 171 -33.89 11.50 38.71
N ALA A 172 -34.20 11.21 37.44
CA ALA A 172 -35.35 11.78 36.74
C ALA A 172 -36.68 11.40 37.42
N MET A 173 -36.84 10.15 37.85
CA MET A 173 -38.03 9.72 38.59
C MET A 173 -38.14 10.42 39.96
N LYS A 174 -37.02 10.55 40.68
CA LYS A 174 -36.99 11.28 41.95
C LYS A 174 -37.38 12.75 41.78
N THR A 175 -36.81 13.44 40.78
CA THR A 175 -37.14 14.86 40.54
C THR A 175 -38.59 15.03 40.13
N GLU A 176 -39.14 14.14 39.30
CA GLU A 176 -40.56 14.17 38.95
C GLU A 176 -41.47 13.98 40.18
N LEU A 177 -41.14 13.03 41.07
CA LEU A 177 -41.89 12.80 42.29
C LEU A 177 -41.81 13.99 43.25
N LEU A 178 -40.62 14.58 43.44
CA LEU A 178 -40.44 15.76 44.28
C LEU A 178 -41.21 16.96 43.71
N GLU A 179 -41.24 17.15 42.39
CA GLU A 179 -41.99 18.24 41.79
C GLU A 179 -43.50 18.01 41.85
N LYS A 180 -43.97 16.76 41.74
CA LYS A 180 -45.37 16.40 42.01
C LYS A 180 -45.75 16.71 43.46
N MET A 181 -44.91 16.37 44.43
CA MET A 181 -45.12 16.72 45.83
C MET A 181 -45.18 18.24 46.02
N ARG A 182 -44.22 18.99 45.46
CA ARG A 182 -44.18 20.45 45.52
C ARG A 182 -45.46 21.08 44.95
N ARG A 183 -45.93 20.64 43.78
CA ARG A 183 -47.18 21.13 43.17
C ARG A 183 -48.39 20.83 44.04
N LEU A 184 -48.48 19.65 44.64
CA LEU A 184 -49.57 19.31 45.56
C LEU A 184 -49.54 20.17 46.84
N GLU A 185 -48.35 20.49 47.35
CA GLU A 185 -48.18 21.40 48.50
C GLU A 185 -48.57 22.84 48.14
N GLU A 186 -48.14 23.33 46.99
CA GLU A 186 -48.54 24.63 46.43
C GLU A 186 -50.06 24.69 46.24
N ASP A 187 -50.67 23.67 45.65
CA ASP A 187 -52.12 23.58 45.45
C ASP A 187 -52.85 23.61 46.80
N ARG A 188 -52.40 22.85 47.81
CA ARG A 188 -52.97 22.87 49.16
C ARG A 188 -52.90 24.27 49.79
N GLN A 189 -51.73 24.91 49.73
CA GLN A 189 -51.54 26.27 50.25
C GLN A 189 -52.39 27.29 49.48
N SER A 190 -52.52 27.13 48.16
CA SER A 190 -53.35 28.00 47.32
C SER A 190 -54.84 27.88 47.67
N THR A 191 -55.33 26.66 47.95
CA THR A 191 -56.71 26.45 48.39
C THR A 191 -56.96 27.02 49.77
N ASP A 192 -56.00 26.90 50.70
CA ASP A 192 -56.08 27.48 52.04
C ASP A 192 -56.17 29.02 51.95
N LEU A 193 -55.28 29.68 51.19
CA LEU A 193 -55.32 31.14 50.95
C LEU A 193 -56.61 31.59 50.24
N THR A 194 -57.04 30.84 49.22
CA THR A 194 -58.25 31.17 48.45
C THR A 194 -59.51 31.00 49.30
N SER A 195 -59.50 30.08 50.28
CA SER A 195 -60.57 29.92 51.26
C SER A 195 -60.66 31.12 52.19
N GLU A 196 -59.54 31.62 52.72
CA GLU A 196 -59.50 32.85 53.54
C GLU A 196 -60.00 34.08 52.76
N TRP A 197 -59.56 34.26 51.52
CA TRP A 197 -60.04 35.36 50.66
C TRP A 197 -61.50 35.22 50.25
N SER A 198 -61.99 33.98 50.13
CA SER A 198 -63.39 33.72 49.82
C SER A 198 -64.33 33.89 51.02
N ASP A 199 -63.83 33.75 52.25
CA ASP A 199 -64.60 33.99 53.48
C ASP A 199 -64.74 35.51 53.74
N GLU A 200 -63.69 36.29 53.47
CA GLU A 200 -63.71 37.77 53.51
C GLU A 200 -64.74 38.35 52.52
N MET A 201 -64.89 37.75 51.33
CA MET A 201 -65.89 38.16 50.32
C MET A 201 -67.28 37.51 50.50
N ARG A 202 -67.43 36.54 51.42
CA ARG A 202 -68.73 35.94 51.78
C ARG A 202 -69.41 36.61 52.99
N GLY A 203 -68.86 37.70 53.51
CA GLY A 203 -69.55 38.52 54.52
C GLY A 203 -70.78 39.28 54.01
N LYS A 204 -71.00 39.42 52.69
CA LYS A 204 -72.17 40.16 52.15
C LYS A 204 -72.70 39.58 50.84
N LYS A 205 -73.78 38.79 50.96
CA LYS A 205 -74.90 38.56 50.02
C LYS A 205 -75.21 37.07 49.78
N CYS A 206 -75.94 36.48 50.73
CA CYS A 206 -76.95 35.49 50.39
C CYS A 206 -78.19 36.22 49.86
N LYS A 207 -78.42 36.17 48.54
CA LYS A 207 -79.75 36.06 47.91
C LYS A 207 -79.64 36.14 46.39
N ARG A 208 -80.45 35.27 45.74
CA ARG A 208 -80.83 35.22 44.31
C ARG A 208 -79.99 34.20 43.51
N LYS A 209 -80.46 32.95 43.45
CA LYS A 209 -81.47 32.43 42.51
C LYS A 209 -80.89 32.28 41.10
N ASN A 210 -80.51 31.04 40.81
CA ASN A 210 -80.88 30.25 39.65
C ASN A 210 -80.60 30.75 38.22
N LEU A 211 -79.98 29.80 37.49
CA LEU A 211 -80.20 29.43 36.09
C LEU A 211 -79.44 30.22 35.02
N LEU A 212 -79.16 29.49 33.94
CA LEU A 212 -78.46 29.85 32.70
C LEU A 212 -76.94 29.60 32.82
N GLY A 213 -76.42 28.42 32.46
CA GLY A 213 -76.80 27.64 31.28
C GLY A 213 -76.36 28.36 29.99
N GLY A 214 -75.12 28.85 29.97
CA GLY A 214 -74.47 29.41 28.77
C GLY A 214 -73.34 28.50 28.33
N SER A 215 -73.68 27.39 27.67
CA SER A 215 -72.70 26.60 26.91
C SER A 215 -72.30 27.42 25.67
N GLU A 216 -71.34 28.32 25.82
CA GLU A 216 -70.62 28.84 24.67
C GLU A 216 -69.65 27.76 24.21
N ARG A 217 -70.15 26.94 23.28
CA ARG A 217 -69.35 26.16 22.35
C ARG A 217 -68.49 27.12 21.53
N ARG A 218 -67.37 27.56 22.08
CA ARG A 218 -66.22 27.98 21.29
C ARG A 218 -65.87 26.78 20.41
N LYS A 219 -66.18 26.88 19.12
CA LYS A 219 -65.64 26.00 18.08
C LYS A 219 -64.12 26.03 18.25
N LYS A 220 -63.58 25.00 18.91
CA LYS A 220 -62.15 24.72 18.83
C LYS A 220 -61.89 24.44 17.35
N VAL A 221 -61.13 25.31 16.69
CA VAL A 221 -60.46 24.95 15.44
C VAL A 221 -59.77 23.63 15.75
N ALA A 222 -60.10 22.59 15.00
CA ALA A 222 -59.50 21.27 15.18
C ALA A 222 -57.99 21.44 14.96
N LEU A 223 -57.24 21.49 16.06
CA LEU A 223 -55.81 21.21 16.01
C LEU A 223 -55.73 19.78 15.50
N VAL A 224 -55.28 19.63 14.25
CA VAL A 224 -55.02 18.36 13.60
C VAL A 224 -54.17 17.53 14.56
N SER A 225 -54.80 16.57 15.22
CA SER A 225 -54.14 15.55 16.00
C SER A 225 -53.75 14.45 15.01
N GLY A 226 -52.57 14.60 14.45
CA GLY A 226 -51.95 13.68 13.50
C GLY A 226 -50.46 14.04 13.36
N PRO A 227 -49.58 13.09 13.02
CA PRO A 227 -48.16 13.36 12.86
C PRO A 227 -47.97 14.47 11.81
N PHE A 228 -47.49 15.63 12.25
CA PHE A 228 -47.15 16.71 11.34
C PHE A 228 -45.78 16.42 10.76
N ILE A 229 -45.68 16.40 9.43
CA ILE A 229 -44.38 16.38 8.76
C ILE A 229 -43.85 17.82 8.86
N VAL A 230 -42.83 18.00 9.70
CA VAL A 230 -42.11 19.26 9.82
C VAL A 230 -41.16 19.36 8.64
N TYR A 231 -41.47 20.19 7.66
CA TYR A 231 -40.56 20.50 6.56
C TYR A 231 -39.48 21.54 6.95
N MET A 232 -39.37 21.87 8.24
CA MET A 232 -38.28 22.71 8.73
C MET A 232 -37.05 21.83 8.91
N LEU A 233 -36.02 22.11 8.13
CA LEU A 233 -34.68 21.57 8.36
C LEU A 233 -34.21 21.93 9.77
N ARG A 234 -33.35 21.09 10.36
CA ARG A 234 -32.76 21.41 11.67
C ARG A 234 -31.80 22.59 11.48
N ASP A 235 -31.62 23.39 12.53
CA ASP A 235 -30.70 24.53 12.50
C ASP A 235 -29.28 24.13 12.07
N ILE A 236 -28.86 22.90 12.39
CA ILE A 236 -27.56 22.33 11.98
C ILE A 236 -27.47 22.19 10.46
N ASP A 237 -28.51 21.63 9.81
CA ASP A 237 -28.54 21.42 8.37
C ASP A 237 -28.59 22.77 7.62
N ILE A 238 -29.31 23.75 8.19
CA ILE A 238 -29.38 25.14 7.66
C ILE A 238 -28.00 25.81 7.74
N LEU A 239 -27.27 25.63 8.84
CA LEU A 239 -25.95 26.21 9.04
C LEU A 239 -24.89 25.56 8.13
N GLU A 240 -24.99 24.26 7.90
CA GLU A 240 -24.14 23.52 6.98
C GLU A 240 -24.32 24.01 5.53
N ASP A 241 -25.57 24.06 5.06
CA ASP A 241 -25.92 24.59 3.73
C ASP A 241 -25.48 26.05 3.57
N TRP A 242 -25.68 26.88 4.60
CA TRP A 242 -25.23 28.27 4.61
C TRP A 242 -23.70 28.39 4.44
N THR A 243 -22.96 27.48 5.07
CA THR A 243 -21.50 27.42 4.98
C THR A 243 -21.06 26.94 3.58
N ALA A 244 -21.75 25.94 3.03
CA ALA A 244 -21.52 25.45 1.68
C ALA A 244 -21.76 26.55 0.62
N ILE A 245 -22.84 27.32 0.76
CA ILE A 245 -23.15 28.45 -0.14
C ILE A 245 -22.07 29.54 -0.04
N LYS A 246 -21.61 29.88 1.17
CA LYS A 246 -20.52 30.85 1.35
C LYS A 246 -19.22 30.37 0.70
N LYS A 247 -18.89 29.08 0.84
CA LYS A 247 -17.70 28.47 0.25
C LYS A 247 -17.78 28.48 -1.29
N ALA A 248 -18.92 28.09 -1.86
CA ALA A 248 -19.14 28.13 -3.31
C ALA A 248 -19.10 29.57 -3.87
N LYS A 249 -19.65 30.54 -3.14
CA LYS A 249 -19.62 31.96 -3.54
C LYS A 249 -18.21 32.55 -3.48
N ALA A 250 -17.39 32.12 -2.52
CA ALA A 250 -15.98 32.51 -2.44
C ALA A 250 -15.12 31.86 -3.54
N ALA A 251 -15.49 30.66 -3.99
CA ALA A 251 -14.81 29.93 -5.05
C ALA A 251 -15.20 30.40 -6.48
N LEU A 252 -16.19 31.29 -6.63
CA LEU A 252 -16.59 31.82 -7.94
C LEU A 252 -15.72 33.03 -8.32
N PRO A 253 -14.91 32.97 -9.39
CA PRO A 253 -14.20 34.16 -9.88
C PRO A 253 -15.20 35.16 -10.49
N PRO A 254 -14.92 36.48 -10.45
CA PRO A 254 -15.84 37.48 -10.99
C PRO A 254 -16.05 37.25 -12.48
N SER A 255 -17.29 36.92 -12.86
CA SER A 255 -17.68 36.73 -14.26
C SER A 255 -17.46 38.03 -15.04
N LYS A 256 -16.48 38.02 -15.95
CA LYS A 256 -16.25 39.09 -16.94
C LYS A 256 -17.51 39.21 -17.80
N LYS A 257 -18.24 40.31 -17.65
CA LYS A 257 -19.35 40.68 -18.54
C LYS A 257 -18.83 40.69 -19.98
N ARG A 258 -19.28 39.76 -20.83
CA ARG A 258 -19.12 39.91 -22.28
C ARG A 258 -20.08 41.00 -22.72
N VAL A 259 -19.53 42.13 -23.17
CA VAL A 259 -20.28 43.15 -23.91
C VAL A 259 -20.52 42.59 -25.31
N GLU A 260 -21.77 42.28 -25.59
CA GLU A 260 -22.27 41.89 -26.89
C GLU A 260 -22.32 43.14 -27.79
N LYS A 261 -21.54 43.15 -28.87
CA LYS A 261 -21.57 44.21 -29.89
C LYS A 261 -22.80 44.00 -30.77
N ARG A 262 -23.61 45.05 -30.92
CA ARG A 262 -24.51 45.26 -32.05
C ARG A 262 -24.22 46.63 -32.65
#